data_AF-A0A7V5LJ04-F1
#
_entry.id   AF-A0A7V5LJ04-F1
#
_cell.length_a   1.000
_cell.length_b   1.000
_cell.length_c   1.000
_cell.angle_alpha   90.00
_cell.angle_beta   90.00
_cell.angle_gamma   90.00
#
_symmetry.space_group_name_H-M   'P 1'
#
loop_
_entity.id
_entity.type
_entity.pdbx_description
1 polymer ?
#
loop_
_entity_poly.entity_id
_entity_poly.type
_entity_poly.pdbx_seq_one_letter_code
_entity_poly.pdbx_strand_id
1 'polypeptide(L)'
;MFKKFVLLFLLIPLFLSAQVNFRQFFADSTLRIDYYHIGDAAQEMITIDQYYLQPYWSGSLQHLIDPFDNGKYYIQVFDSVTKQVIFSRGFNSYFGEYQTTSQAKKGIKRTYHESALIPFPKVPVVFRLFARDRQNKLNLIFEQTIDLQKIQISKENRAAGAIVFKSHYSGDPHKKADIVFLSEGYTVKDSLKFKNDLQRYTRVLLNKEPFKSYQGKINIYGVFKPSAESFCDEPTHEKFRNTLLNCTFNSMGSYRYLLTEDNRTMQDLASAVPHDAIIIMVNQQRYGGGGIYNFYMDFTTDNLYSENVFIHEFGHSFAGLADEYYASSTAYDEFYPPGVEPTEPNITRLLDPQNLKWKKLVEPGTPIPTPWRKQEFDQLQIDYQKKRQRLNQEIAELNKTKADSALLAAKKKEADDLAKAFNKKVDEILHKDQYSGKVGAFEGAGYLSTGMYRPMLDCVMFRNGDKPFCQVCAQRIREVIEFLSE
;
A
#
# COMPACT_ATOMS: atom_id res chain seq x y z
N MET A 1 4.55 -11.88 70.18
CA MET A 1 3.90 -10.78 69.44
C MET A 1 3.98 -11.08 67.95
N PHE A 2 2.86 -11.50 67.34
CA PHE A 2 2.78 -11.80 65.91
C PHE A 2 2.79 -10.50 65.09
N LYS A 3 3.77 -10.32 64.21
CA LYS A 3 3.79 -9.23 63.22
C LYS A 3 2.80 -9.58 62.10
N LYS A 4 1.69 -8.82 62.01
CA LYS A 4 0.75 -8.90 60.89
C LYS A 4 1.40 -8.27 59.65
N PHE A 5 1.69 -9.08 58.63
CA PHE A 5 1.92 -8.60 57.28
C PHE A 5 0.57 -8.21 56.67
N VAL A 6 0.39 -6.93 56.38
CA VAL A 6 -0.75 -6.43 55.58
C VAL A 6 -0.34 -6.54 54.12
N LEU A 7 -0.91 -7.52 53.41
CA LEU A 7 -0.76 -7.67 51.97
C LEU A 7 -1.68 -6.65 51.29
N LEU A 8 -1.12 -5.59 50.71
CA LEU A 8 -1.85 -4.60 49.94
C LEU A 8 -2.12 -5.19 48.54
N PHE A 9 -3.32 -5.70 48.29
CA PHE A 9 -3.75 -6.08 46.94
C PHE A 9 -3.98 -4.80 46.11
N LEU A 10 -3.02 -4.47 45.25
CA LEU A 10 -3.22 -3.51 44.16
C LEU A 10 -4.21 -4.13 43.15
N LEU A 11 -5.48 -3.73 43.24
CA LEU A 11 -6.47 -3.95 42.20
C LEU A 11 -6.06 -3.11 40.97
N ILE A 12 -5.32 -3.74 40.06
CA ILE A 12 -5.12 -3.21 38.71
C ILE A 12 -6.47 -3.31 37.99
N PRO A 13 -7.07 -2.21 37.51
CA PRO A 13 -8.28 -2.30 36.70
C PRO A 13 -7.88 -2.96 35.38
N LEU A 14 -8.23 -4.25 35.24
CA LEU A 14 -8.26 -4.94 33.96
C LEU A 14 -9.40 -4.31 33.16
N PHE A 15 -9.07 -3.30 32.35
CA PHE A 15 -9.94 -2.88 31.25
C PHE A 15 -9.98 -4.02 30.23
N LEU A 16 -10.85 -5.00 30.48
CA LEU A 16 -11.31 -5.92 29.45
C LEU A 16 -12.12 -5.05 28.47
N SER A 17 -11.49 -4.53 27.43
CA SER A 17 -12.22 -3.99 26.29
C SER A 17 -13.07 -5.14 25.74
N ALA A 18 -14.36 -5.11 26.02
CA ALA A 18 -15.30 -6.08 25.50
C ALA A 18 -15.18 -6.08 23.97
N GLN A 19 -14.92 -7.25 23.39
CA GLN A 19 -14.85 -7.41 21.95
C GLN A 19 -16.16 -6.92 21.32
N VAL A 20 -16.07 -6.07 20.30
CA VAL A 20 -17.25 -5.53 19.62
C VAL A 20 -18.01 -6.68 18.96
N ASN A 21 -19.28 -6.85 19.32
CA ASN A 21 -20.12 -7.88 18.71
C ASN A 21 -20.63 -7.41 17.35
N PHE A 22 -20.10 -7.95 16.25
CA PHE A 22 -20.52 -7.56 14.90
C PHE A 22 -22.04 -7.64 14.71
N ARG A 23 -22.68 -8.74 15.13
CA ARG A 23 -24.11 -8.96 14.89
C ARG A 23 -25.00 -8.00 15.67
N GLN A 24 -24.50 -7.41 16.74
CA GLN A 24 -25.20 -6.36 17.48
C GLN A 24 -25.30 -5.08 16.65
N PHE A 25 -24.21 -4.64 16.02
CA PHE A 25 -24.14 -3.33 15.39
C PHE A 25 -24.30 -3.35 13.87
N PHE A 26 -23.96 -4.46 13.21
CA PHE A 26 -23.76 -4.50 11.76
C PHE A 26 -24.49 -5.68 11.09
N ALA A 27 -24.93 -5.45 9.86
CA ALA A 27 -25.36 -6.47 8.92
C ALA A 27 -24.18 -6.92 8.05
N ASP A 28 -24.30 -8.12 7.48
CA ASP A 28 -23.29 -8.71 6.60
C ASP A 28 -23.40 -8.14 5.18
N SER A 29 -23.07 -6.87 5.09
CA SER A 29 -23.00 -6.07 3.86
C SER A 29 -22.14 -4.84 4.16
N THR A 30 -21.80 -4.05 3.15
CA THR A 30 -20.94 -2.86 3.33
C THR A 30 -21.71 -1.59 3.04
N LEU A 31 -21.57 -0.59 3.93
CA LEU A 31 -21.91 0.79 3.62
C LEU A 31 -20.65 1.45 3.06
N ARG A 32 -20.67 1.73 1.76
CA ARG A 32 -19.65 2.55 1.11
C ARG A 32 -20.06 4.02 1.22
N ILE A 33 -19.16 4.83 1.75
CA ILE A 33 -19.32 6.27 1.94
C ILE A 33 -18.33 6.95 1.00
N ASP A 34 -18.83 7.54 -0.07
CA ASP A 34 -18.03 8.34 -0.99
C ASP A 34 -17.96 9.79 -0.50
N TYR A 35 -16.79 10.38 -0.58
CA TYR A 35 -16.52 11.74 -0.17
C TYR A 35 -15.49 12.41 -1.08
N TYR A 36 -15.44 13.73 -1.01
CA TYR A 36 -14.40 14.53 -1.61
C TYR A 36 -13.39 14.98 -0.56
N HIS A 37 -12.10 14.80 -0.85
CA HIS A 37 -10.98 15.32 -0.07
C HIS A 37 -10.39 16.52 -0.81
N ILE A 38 -10.53 17.71 -0.22
CA ILE A 38 -10.24 18.99 -0.87
C ILE A 38 -9.15 19.71 -0.09
N GLY A 39 -8.14 20.22 -0.79
CA GLY A 39 -7.13 21.04 -0.11
C GLY A 39 -5.83 21.21 -0.87
N ASP A 40 -4.82 21.63 -0.11
CA ASP A 40 -3.43 21.86 -0.52
C ASP A 40 -2.49 21.35 0.59
N ALA A 41 -1.20 21.74 0.59
CA ALA A 41 -0.25 21.27 1.58
C ALA A 41 -0.53 21.75 3.02
N ALA A 42 -1.32 22.81 3.21
CA ALA A 42 -1.54 23.45 4.51
C ALA A 42 -2.94 23.20 5.08
N GLN A 43 -3.93 22.95 4.23
CA GLN A 43 -5.33 22.77 4.66
C GLN A 43 -5.98 21.59 3.94
N GLU A 44 -6.94 20.99 4.62
CA GLU A 44 -7.78 19.92 4.09
C GLU A 44 -9.22 20.04 4.59
N MET A 45 -10.15 19.56 3.77
CA MET A 45 -11.59 19.54 4.03
C MET A 45 -12.20 18.28 3.42
N ILE A 46 -13.23 17.76 4.08
CA ILE A 46 -14.00 16.61 3.65
C ILE A 46 -15.46 17.01 3.43
N THR A 47 -16.05 16.52 2.34
CA THR A 47 -17.50 16.64 2.09
C THR A 47 -18.06 15.32 1.61
N ILE A 48 -19.24 14.91 2.10
CA ILE A 48 -19.92 13.71 1.61
C ILE A 48 -20.41 13.92 0.19
N ASP A 49 -20.18 12.90 -0.65
CA ASP A 49 -20.73 12.80 -2.00
C ASP A 49 -21.98 11.91 -1.98
N GLN A 50 -21.81 10.59 -1.76
CA GLN A 50 -22.92 9.64 -1.83
C GLN A 50 -22.71 8.39 -0.96
N TYR A 51 -23.81 7.74 -0.58
CA TYR A 51 -23.81 6.46 0.12
C TYR A 51 -24.28 5.32 -0.78
N TYR A 52 -23.60 4.17 -0.68
CA TYR A 52 -23.91 2.97 -1.45
C TYR A 52 -24.02 1.74 -0.54
N LEU A 53 -24.96 0.86 -0.85
CA LEU A 53 -25.02 -0.49 -0.32
C LEU A 53 -24.22 -1.41 -1.25
N GLN A 54 -23.16 -2.02 -0.74
CA GLN A 54 -22.47 -3.12 -1.41
C GLN A 54 -22.92 -4.46 -0.79
N PRO A 55 -23.10 -5.51 -1.59
CA PRO A 55 -23.75 -6.75 -1.15
C PRO A 55 -22.92 -7.61 -0.20
N TYR A 56 -21.62 -7.36 -0.05
CA TYR A 56 -20.71 -8.18 0.76
C TYR A 56 -19.98 -7.31 1.78
N TRP A 57 -19.83 -7.83 3.00
CA TRP A 57 -18.77 -7.41 3.92
C TRP A 57 -17.62 -8.42 3.81
N SER A 58 -16.38 -7.94 3.63
CA SER A 58 -15.19 -8.79 3.64
C SER A 58 -14.42 -8.63 4.95
N GLY A 59 -13.59 -9.63 5.25
CA GLY A 59 -12.78 -9.63 6.45
C GLY A 59 -13.55 -10.04 7.72
N SER A 60 -12.82 -10.00 8.82
CA SER A 60 -13.21 -10.57 10.09
C SER A 60 -14.51 -9.98 10.67
N LEU A 61 -15.36 -10.85 11.22
CA LEU A 61 -16.51 -10.45 12.04
C LEU A 61 -16.13 -10.25 13.52
N GLN A 62 -14.86 -10.47 13.85
CA GLN A 62 -14.32 -10.48 15.21
C GLN A 62 -13.33 -9.34 15.45
N HIS A 63 -12.48 -9.05 14.46
CA HIS A 63 -11.46 -8.01 14.51
C HIS A 63 -11.96 -6.74 13.82
N LEU A 64 -12.80 -5.97 14.52
CA LEU A 64 -13.40 -4.74 13.97
C LEU A 64 -12.59 -3.48 14.26
N ILE A 65 -11.64 -3.55 15.20
CA ILE A 65 -10.80 -2.43 15.61
C ILE A 65 -9.39 -2.71 15.11
N ASP A 66 -8.95 -1.90 14.15
CA ASP A 66 -7.57 -1.91 13.63
C ASP A 66 -6.56 -1.69 14.77
N PRO A 67 -5.64 -2.64 15.02
CA PRO A 67 -4.70 -2.58 16.14
C PRO A 67 -3.35 -1.94 15.78
N PHE A 68 -3.21 -1.42 14.57
CA PHE A 68 -1.89 -1.18 13.99
C PHE A 68 -1.38 0.25 14.08
N ASP A 69 -2.27 1.22 14.36
CA ASP A 69 -1.94 2.65 14.45
C ASP A 69 -1.11 3.17 13.25
N ASN A 70 -1.35 2.64 12.05
CA ASN A 70 -0.63 3.01 10.83
C ASN A 70 -1.51 3.83 9.88
N GLY A 71 -0.86 4.55 8.95
CA GLY A 71 -1.51 5.44 8.00
C GLY A 71 -1.64 6.87 8.50
N LYS A 72 -1.68 7.80 7.55
CA LYS A 72 -1.89 9.23 7.75
C LYS A 72 -3.31 9.53 8.21
N TYR A 73 -4.28 8.74 7.75
CA TYR A 73 -5.69 8.92 8.06
C TYR A 73 -6.25 7.72 8.83
N TYR A 74 -7.34 7.97 9.55
CA TYR A 74 -8.00 6.95 10.35
C TYR A 74 -9.52 7.13 10.32
N ILE A 75 -10.22 6.08 9.94
CA ILE A 75 -11.68 6.00 10.06
C ILE A 75 -11.99 5.41 11.44
N GLN A 76 -12.95 6.02 12.14
CA GLN A 76 -13.57 5.44 13.32
C GLN A 76 -15.09 5.59 13.22
N VAL A 77 -15.80 4.51 13.52
CA VAL A 77 -17.27 4.48 13.58
C VAL A 77 -17.66 4.27 15.03
N PHE A 78 -18.50 5.16 15.54
CA PHE A 78 -18.99 5.12 16.90
C PHE A 78 -20.46 4.73 16.92
N ASP A 79 -20.87 3.93 17.90
CA ASP A 79 -22.29 3.80 18.21
C ASP A 79 -22.84 5.16 18.69
N SER A 80 -23.94 5.61 18.10
CA SER A 80 -24.50 6.94 18.41
C SER A 80 -25.02 7.06 19.83
N VAL A 81 -25.36 5.94 20.49
CA VAL A 81 -25.91 5.92 21.85
C VAL A 81 -24.80 5.82 22.89
N THR A 82 -24.02 4.74 22.87
CA THR A 82 -22.99 4.45 23.88
C THR A 82 -21.69 5.23 23.68
N LYS A 83 -21.47 5.81 22.50
CA LYS A 83 -20.23 6.47 22.09
C LYS A 83 -19.01 5.54 22.09
N GLN A 84 -19.21 4.22 22.07
CA GLN A 84 -18.15 3.24 21.90
C GLN A 84 -17.68 3.21 20.44
N VAL A 85 -16.37 3.07 20.20
CA VAL A 85 -15.84 2.74 18.87
C VAL A 85 -16.21 1.30 18.54
N ILE A 86 -16.93 1.11 17.44
CA ILE A 86 -17.44 -0.18 16.97
C ILE A 86 -16.78 -0.66 15.67
N PHE A 87 -16.04 0.22 14.97
CA PHE A 87 -15.19 -0.14 13.85
C PHE A 87 -14.08 0.91 13.67
N SER A 88 -12.87 0.50 13.28
CA SER A 88 -11.81 1.43 12.88
C SER A 88 -10.86 0.85 11.83
N ARG A 89 -10.27 1.74 11.02
CA ARG A 89 -9.30 1.37 9.98
C ARG A 89 -8.34 2.52 9.71
N GLY A 90 -7.03 2.25 9.74
CA GLY A 90 -5.99 3.19 9.30
C GLY A 90 -5.73 3.09 7.81
N PHE A 91 -5.42 4.20 7.14
CA PHE A 91 -5.15 4.23 5.70
C PHE A 91 -4.33 5.45 5.28
N ASN A 92 -3.81 5.40 4.05
CA ASN A 92 -3.28 6.56 3.32
C ASN A 92 -4.21 6.87 2.14
N SER A 93 -4.11 8.07 1.59
CA SER A 93 -4.96 8.48 0.47
C SER A 93 -4.18 9.20 -0.62
N TYR A 94 -4.77 9.28 -1.81
CA TYR A 94 -4.20 10.03 -2.93
C TYR A 94 -3.99 11.50 -2.53
N PHE A 95 -4.97 12.11 -1.87
CA PHE A 95 -4.80 13.48 -1.37
C PHE A 95 -3.66 13.58 -0.35
N GLY A 96 -3.54 12.60 0.56
CA GLY A 96 -2.47 12.55 1.55
C GLY A 96 -1.07 12.62 0.98
N GLU A 97 -0.84 11.97 -0.16
CA GLU A 97 0.40 12.06 -0.92
C GLU A 97 0.51 13.36 -1.72
N TYR A 98 -0.59 13.80 -2.38
CA TYR A 98 -0.63 15.09 -3.10
C TYR A 98 -0.15 16.26 -2.23
N GLN A 99 -0.55 16.30 -0.95
CA GLN A 99 -0.14 17.34 0.01
C GLN A 99 1.37 17.48 0.16
N THR A 100 2.15 16.44 -0.15
CA THR A 100 3.61 16.45 -0.03
C THR A 100 4.31 16.94 -1.31
N THR A 101 3.57 17.17 -2.39
CA THR A 101 4.09 17.62 -3.69
C THR A 101 4.43 19.11 -3.71
N SER A 102 5.35 19.51 -4.59
CA SER A 102 5.68 20.93 -4.80
C SER A 102 4.49 21.78 -5.26
N GLN A 103 3.51 21.19 -5.94
CA GLN A 103 2.29 21.88 -6.38
C GLN A 103 1.40 22.24 -5.19
N ALA A 104 1.14 21.28 -4.30
CA ALA A 104 0.37 21.52 -3.09
C ALA A 104 1.08 22.56 -2.18
N LYS A 105 2.41 22.50 -2.08
CA LYS A 105 3.22 23.48 -1.32
C LYS A 105 3.16 24.90 -1.88
N LYS A 106 2.82 25.07 -3.17
CA LYS A 106 2.53 26.37 -3.79
C LYS A 106 1.11 26.86 -3.52
N GLY A 107 0.32 26.14 -2.72
CA GLY A 107 -1.06 26.49 -2.39
C GLY A 107 -2.06 26.17 -3.49
N ILE A 108 -1.70 25.33 -4.47
CA ILE A 108 -2.65 24.85 -5.47
C ILE A 108 -3.61 23.90 -4.75
N LYS A 109 -4.91 24.22 -4.81
CA LYS A 109 -5.94 23.35 -4.25
C LYS A 109 -6.42 22.35 -5.28
N ARG A 110 -6.57 21.10 -4.86
CA ARG A 110 -7.14 20.01 -5.66
C ARG A 110 -8.28 19.35 -4.87
N THR A 111 -9.09 18.60 -5.60
CA THR A 111 -10.17 17.77 -5.05
C THR A 111 -9.97 16.36 -5.55
N TYR A 112 -10.02 15.40 -4.63
CA TYR A 112 -9.96 13.98 -4.92
C TYR A 112 -11.23 13.29 -4.45
N HIS A 113 -11.71 12.31 -5.21
CA HIS A 113 -12.82 11.46 -4.81
C HIS A 113 -12.26 10.23 -4.09
N GLU A 114 -12.79 9.92 -2.92
CA GLU A 114 -12.32 8.83 -2.05
C GLU A 114 -13.52 8.07 -1.45
N SER A 115 -13.27 6.86 -0.95
CA SER A 115 -14.30 6.01 -0.38
C SER A 115 -13.88 5.42 0.96
N ALA A 116 -14.78 5.42 1.94
CA ALA A 116 -14.68 4.62 3.15
C ALA A 116 -15.62 3.42 3.06
N LEU A 117 -15.10 2.22 3.33
CA LEU A 117 -15.90 0.99 3.42
C LEU A 117 -16.05 0.62 4.89
N ILE A 118 -17.28 0.58 5.40
CA ILE A 118 -17.58 0.15 6.76
C ILE A 118 -18.63 -0.97 6.75
N PRO A 119 -18.67 -1.85 7.76
CA PRO A 119 -19.77 -2.80 7.89
C PRO A 119 -21.10 -2.06 7.95
N PHE A 120 -22.13 -2.59 7.28
CA PHE A 120 -23.40 -1.89 7.14
C PHE A 120 -24.12 -1.78 8.50
N PRO A 121 -24.35 -0.57 9.03
CA PRO A 121 -24.85 -0.42 10.39
C PRO A 121 -26.35 -0.78 10.50
N LYS A 122 -26.75 -1.36 11.64
CA LYS A 122 -28.16 -1.63 11.98
C LYS A 122 -28.77 -0.53 12.84
N VAL A 123 -27.92 0.25 13.50
CA VAL A 123 -28.27 1.34 14.40
C VAL A 123 -27.65 2.64 13.88
N PRO A 124 -28.14 3.82 14.28
CA PRO A 124 -27.48 5.08 13.92
C PRO A 124 -26.04 5.10 14.47
N VAL A 125 -25.10 5.56 13.66
CA VAL A 125 -23.67 5.63 14.00
C VAL A 125 -23.12 7.03 13.77
N VAL A 126 -21.98 7.34 14.38
CA VAL A 126 -21.20 8.56 14.08
C VAL A 126 -19.94 8.13 13.34
N PHE A 127 -19.85 8.49 12.06
CA PHE A 127 -18.66 8.32 11.24
C PHE A 127 -17.71 9.49 11.47
N ARG A 128 -16.44 9.19 11.79
CA ARG A 128 -15.39 10.18 11.97
C ARG A 128 -14.18 9.83 11.12
N LEU A 129 -13.61 10.86 10.51
CA LEU A 129 -12.31 10.78 9.84
C LEU A 129 -11.30 11.63 10.60
N PHE A 130 -10.14 11.04 10.86
CA PHE A 130 -9.01 11.67 11.53
C PHE A 130 -7.83 11.76 10.58
N ALA A 131 -7.01 12.80 10.75
CA ALA A 131 -5.72 12.96 10.08
C ALA A 131 -4.61 13.12 11.11
N ARG A 132 -3.44 12.55 10.82
CA ARG A 132 -2.25 12.77 11.62
C ARG A 132 -1.64 14.13 11.32
N ASP A 133 -1.34 14.87 12.38
CA ASP A 133 -0.49 16.05 12.28
C ASP A 133 0.99 15.66 12.09
N ARG A 134 1.86 16.68 12.01
CA ARG A 134 3.32 16.47 11.84
C ARG A 134 3.97 15.76 13.04
N GLN A 135 3.28 15.60 14.16
CA GLN A 135 3.74 14.86 15.34
C GLN A 135 3.10 13.47 15.43
N ASN A 136 2.46 13.01 14.35
CA ASN A 136 1.74 11.74 14.26
C ASN A 136 0.55 11.62 15.24
N LYS A 137 0.00 12.72 15.74
CA LYS A 137 -1.22 12.70 16.56
C LYS A 137 -2.45 12.79 15.67
N LEU A 138 -3.43 11.94 15.94
CA LEU A 138 -4.71 11.93 15.23
C LEU A 138 -5.59 13.11 15.68
N ASN A 139 -6.01 13.91 14.71
CA ASN A 139 -6.91 15.04 14.89
C ASN A 139 -8.19 14.81 14.08
N LEU A 140 -9.36 15.10 14.67
CA LEU A 140 -10.63 14.97 13.99
C LEU A 140 -10.72 16.02 12.86
N ILE A 141 -10.94 15.57 11.63
CA ILE A 141 -11.09 16.46 10.46
C ILE A 141 -12.51 16.44 9.89
N PHE A 142 -13.28 15.40 10.18
CA PHE A 142 -14.66 15.28 9.70
C PHE A 142 -15.50 14.39 10.61
N GLU A 143 -16.76 14.77 10.82
CA GLU A 143 -17.76 14.00 11.57
C GLU A 143 -19.11 14.06 10.84
N GLN A 144 -19.78 12.91 10.75
CA GLN A 144 -21.14 12.80 10.23
C GLN A 144 -21.93 11.77 11.04
N THR A 145 -23.09 12.16 11.54
CA THR A 145 -24.06 11.19 12.07
C THR A 145 -24.77 10.52 10.90
N ILE A 146 -24.73 9.19 10.84
CA ILE A 146 -25.37 8.38 9.81
C ILE A 146 -26.55 7.66 10.46
N ASP A 147 -27.75 8.08 10.06
CA ASP A 147 -29.01 7.42 10.37
C ASP A 147 -29.60 6.92 9.05
N LEU A 148 -29.59 5.60 8.84
CA LEU A 148 -29.94 4.99 7.57
C LEU A 148 -31.40 5.26 7.15
N GLN A 149 -32.26 5.68 8.07
CA GLN A 149 -33.64 6.07 7.76
C GLN A 149 -33.75 7.49 7.20
N LYS A 150 -32.69 8.30 7.33
CA LYS A 150 -32.65 9.73 6.97
C LYS A 150 -31.74 10.04 5.79
N ILE A 151 -31.03 9.06 5.26
CA ILE A 151 -30.13 9.24 4.12
C ILE A 151 -30.58 8.43 2.91
N GLN A 152 -30.24 8.90 1.71
CA GLN A 152 -30.43 8.16 0.49
C GLN A 152 -29.23 7.22 0.27
N ILE A 153 -29.52 5.93 0.08
CA ILE A 153 -28.51 4.90 -0.18
C ILE A 153 -28.78 4.31 -1.56
N SER A 154 -27.80 4.41 -2.45
CA SER A 154 -27.85 3.73 -3.76
C SER A 154 -27.68 2.23 -3.56
N LYS A 155 -28.54 1.43 -4.21
CA LYS A 155 -28.58 -0.04 -4.09
C LYS A 155 -28.37 -0.76 -5.43
N GLU A 156 -28.03 0.00 -6.47
CA GLU A 156 -27.86 -0.53 -7.82
C GLU A 156 -26.62 -1.41 -7.89
N ASN A 157 -26.67 -2.47 -8.71
CA ASN A 157 -25.48 -3.26 -9.01
C ASN A 157 -24.54 -2.48 -9.94
N ARG A 158 -23.57 -1.78 -9.35
CA ARG A 158 -22.61 -0.94 -10.06
C ARG A 158 -21.54 -1.72 -10.83
N ALA A 159 -21.29 -2.96 -10.43
CA ALA A 159 -20.39 -3.88 -11.14
C ALA A 159 -21.06 -4.60 -12.34
N ALA A 160 -22.27 -4.19 -12.75
CA ALA A 160 -22.99 -4.83 -13.84
C ALA A 160 -22.13 -4.93 -15.12
N GLY A 161 -22.18 -6.11 -15.75
CA GLY A 161 -21.40 -6.45 -16.94
C GLY A 161 -19.96 -6.90 -16.67
N ALA A 162 -19.49 -6.89 -15.42
CA ALA A 162 -18.20 -7.47 -15.07
C ALA A 162 -18.24 -9.01 -15.02
N ILE A 163 -17.14 -9.63 -15.43
CA ILE A 163 -16.92 -11.08 -15.35
C ILE A 163 -16.00 -11.37 -14.18
N VAL A 164 -16.44 -12.22 -13.26
CA VAL A 164 -15.70 -12.60 -12.06
C VAL A 164 -14.98 -13.94 -12.27
N PHE A 165 -13.71 -13.98 -11.88
CA PHE A 165 -12.88 -15.17 -11.81
C PHE A 165 -12.47 -15.42 -10.36
N LYS A 166 -12.55 -16.67 -9.91
CA LYS A 166 -11.95 -17.12 -8.64
C LYS A 166 -10.60 -17.76 -8.97
N SER A 167 -9.52 -16.97 -8.93
CA SER A 167 -8.19 -17.45 -9.29
C SER A 167 -7.60 -18.36 -8.21
N HIS A 168 -7.91 -18.05 -6.94
CA HIS A 168 -7.61 -18.87 -5.78
C HIS A 168 -8.72 -18.69 -4.75
N TYR A 169 -9.34 -19.75 -4.28
CA TYR A 169 -10.42 -19.67 -3.29
C TYR A 169 -10.21 -20.73 -2.23
N SER A 170 -9.98 -20.29 -0.99
CA SER A 170 -9.64 -21.17 0.13
C SER A 170 -10.67 -21.16 1.25
N GLY A 171 -11.75 -20.36 1.14
CA GLY A 171 -12.92 -20.49 2.02
C GLY A 171 -13.75 -19.22 2.14
N ASP A 172 -14.57 -19.19 3.20
CA ASP A 172 -15.45 -18.08 3.57
C ASP A 172 -14.69 -16.74 3.68
N PRO A 173 -15.10 -15.68 2.94
CA PRO A 173 -14.56 -14.32 3.03
C PRO A 173 -14.35 -13.80 4.46
N HIS A 174 -15.20 -14.15 5.42
CA HIS A 174 -15.03 -13.68 6.80
C HIS A 174 -13.83 -14.29 7.54
N LYS A 175 -13.20 -15.31 6.95
CA LYS A 175 -12.07 -16.05 7.51
C LYS A 175 -10.88 -16.05 6.55
N LYS A 176 -10.83 -15.09 5.64
CA LYS A 176 -9.82 -14.96 4.59
C LYS A 176 -9.47 -13.50 4.40
N ALA A 177 -8.23 -13.24 3.98
CA ALA A 177 -7.88 -11.98 3.36
C ALA A 177 -8.34 -12.06 1.89
N ASP A 178 -9.36 -11.29 1.54
CA ASP A 178 -9.92 -11.26 0.19
C ASP A 178 -9.21 -10.23 -0.68
N ILE A 179 -8.58 -10.67 -1.76
CA ILE A 179 -7.80 -9.81 -2.66
C ILE A 179 -8.49 -9.78 -4.03
N VAL A 180 -8.75 -8.60 -4.57
CA VAL A 180 -9.35 -8.42 -5.90
C VAL A 180 -8.38 -7.79 -6.89
N PHE A 181 -8.25 -8.43 -8.06
CA PHE A 181 -7.53 -7.91 -9.22
C PHE A 181 -8.52 -7.34 -10.23
N LEU A 182 -8.41 -6.06 -10.55
CA LEU A 182 -9.23 -5.34 -11.51
C LEU A 182 -8.52 -5.23 -12.86
N SER A 183 -9.29 -5.28 -13.95
CA SER A 183 -8.77 -5.09 -15.31
C SER A 183 -8.69 -3.61 -15.70
N GLU A 184 -7.52 -3.15 -16.14
CA GLU A 184 -7.33 -1.84 -16.77
C GLU A 184 -6.57 -1.95 -18.10
N GLY A 185 -7.08 -1.28 -19.14
CA GLY A 185 -6.45 -1.29 -20.47
C GLY A 185 -6.54 -2.63 -21.21
N TYR A 186 -7.35 -3.57 -20.71
CA TYR A 186 -7.67 -4.82 -21.39
C TYR A 186 -8.96 -4.64 -22.18
N THR A 187 -8.92 -4.78 -23.51
CA THR A 187 -10.11 -4.72 -24.35
C THR A 187 -10.88 -6.05 -24.32
N VAL A 188 -12.04 -6.11 -24.99
CA VAL A 188 -12.81 -7.37 -25.16
C VAL A 188 -11.94 -8.51 -25.72
N LYS A 189 -11.01 -8.19 -26.64
CA LYS A 189 -10.10 -9.15 -27.27
C LYS A 189 -9.05 -9.69 -26.29
N ASP A 190 -8.77 -8.94 -25.22
CA ASP A 190 -7.75 -9.26 -24.23
C ASP A 190 -8.28 -10.08 -23.05
N SER A 191 -9.53 -10.58 -23.10
CA SER A 191 -10.13 -11.38 -22.03
C SER A 191 -9.30 -12.62 -21.64
N LEU A 192 -8.75 -13.33 -22.64
CA LEU A 192 -7.84 -14.45 -22.40
C LEU A 192 -6.50 -13.98 -21.80
N LYS A 193 -5.99 -12.84 -22.26
CA LYS A 193 -4.76 -12.24 -21.71
C LYS A 193 -4.94 -11.89 -20.24
N PHE A 194 -6.02 -11.21 -19.89
CA PHE A 194 -6.36 -10.88 -18.50
C PHE A 194 -6.40 -12.12 -17.61
N LYS A 195 -7.07 -13.19 -18.06
CA LYS A 195 -7.14 -14.45 -17.31
C LYS A 195 -5.75 -15.07 -17.09
N ASN A 196 -4.88 -15.03 -18.10
CA ASN A 196 -3.52 -15.55 -17.99
C ASN A 196 -2.65 -14.68 -17.06
N ASP A 197 -2.79 -13.36 -17.15
CA ASP A 197 -2.11 -12.41 -16.25
C ASP A 197 -2.55 -12.62 -14.81
N LEU A 198 -3.86 -12.75 -14.57
CA LEU A 198 -4.43 -13.06 -13.25
C LEU A 198 -3.83 -14.34 -12.67
N GLN A 199 -3.75 -15.42 -13.46
CA GLN A 199 -3.14 -16.68 -13.03
C GLN A 199 -1.64 -16.56 -12.76
N ARG A 200 -0.92 -15.76 -13.55
CA ARG A 200 0.50 -15.45 -13.31
C ARG A 200 0.66 -14.74 -11.98
N TYR A 201 0.01 -13.61 -11.76
CA TYR A 201 0.20 -12.81 -10.54
C TYR A 201 -0.36 -13.47 -9.28
N THR A 202 -1.41 -14.30 -9.42
CA THR A 202 -1.84 -15.22 -8.36
C THR A 202 -0.70 -16.14 -7.92
N ARG A 203 0.02 -16.77 -8.86
CA ARG A 203 1.17 -17.63 -8.54
C ARG A 203 2.34 -16.85 -7.98
N VAL A 204 2.61 -15.65 -8.50
CA VAL A 204 3.68 -14.77 -7.99
C VAL A 204 3.44 -14.44 -6.52
N LEU A 205 2.21 -14.03 -6.17
CA LEU A 205 1.84 -13.74 -4.78
C LEU A 205 1.94 -14.98 -3.89
N LEU A 206 1.27 -16.07 -4.27
CA LEU A 206 1.19 -17.29 -3.45
C LEU A 206 2.50 -18.09 -3.40
N ASN A 207 3.53 -17.73 -4.18
CA ASN A 207 4.87 -18.28 -4.05
C ASN A 207 5.80 -17.40 -3.21
N LYS A 208 5.36 -16.20 -2.81
CA LYS A 208 6.14 -15.27 -1.98
C LYS A 208 5.83 -15.48 -0.50
N GLU A 209 6.85 -15.63 0.34
CA GLU A 209 6.63 -15.61 1.79
C GLU A 209 6.31 -14.18 2.28
N PRO A 210 5.38 -14.00 3.23
CA PRO A 210 4.65 -15.05 3.97
C PRO A 210 3.36 -15.54 3.29
N PHE A 211 2.92 -14.95 2.19
CA PHE A 211 1.67 -15.31 1.50
C PHE A 211 1.62 -16.80 1.12
N LYS A 212 2.77 -17.39 0.76
CA LYS A 212 2.92 -18.82 0.48
C LYS A 212 2.52 -19.69 1.67
N SER A 213 3.10 -19.45 2.84
CA SER A 213 2.75 -20.18 4.06
C SER A 213 1.30 -19.96 4.49
N TYR A 214 0.71 -18.81 4.12
CA TYR A 214 -0.64 -18.40 4.48
C TYR A 214 -1.66 -18.54 3.33
N GLN A 215 -1.37 -19.29 2.27
CA GLN A 215 -2.27 -19.40 1.11
C GLN A 215 -3.68 -19.92 1.48
N GLY A 216 -3.81 -20.72 2.55
CA GLY A 216 -5.11 -21.20 3.07
C GLY A 216 -5.93 -20.13 3.83
N LYS A 217 -5.36 -18.94 4.01
CA LYS A 217 -5.97 -17.76 4.63
C LYS A 217 -6.29 -16.66 3.61
N ILE A 218 -6.13 -16.93 2.31
CA ILE A 218 -6.26 -15.93 1.25
C ILE A 218 -7.28 -16.38 0.21
N ASN A 219 -8.13 -15.46 -0.24
CA ASN A 219 -8.91 -15.60 -1.46
C ASN A 219 -8.41 -14.58 -2.49
N ILE A 220 -8.38 -14.97 -3.77
CA ILE A 220 -8.00 -14.11 -4.89
C ILE A 220 -9.07 -14.17 -5.97
N TYR A 221 -9.66 -13.01 -6.21
CA TYR A 221 -10.64 -12.77 -7.26
C TYR A 221 -10.02 -11.95 -8.40
N GLY A 222 -10.49 -12.17 -9.62
CA GLY A 222 -10.27 -11.27 -10.74
C GLY A 222 -11.61 -10.74 -11.23
N VAL A 223 -11.69 -9.44 -11.48
CA VAL A 223 -12.89 -8.78 -12.03
C VAL A 223 -12.51 -8.13 -13.35
N PHE A 224 -13.02 -8.72 -14.43
CA PHE A 224 -12.79 -8.26 -15.78
C PHE A 224 -13.98 -7.46 -16.29
N LYS A 225 -13.71 -6.24 -16.73
CA LYS A 225 -14.61 -5.45 -17.56
C LYS A 225 -13.77 -4.78 -18.64
N PRO A 226 -14.14 -4.88 -19.92
CA PRO A 226 -13.30 -4.42 -21.00
C PRO A 226 -13.18 -2.89 -21.00
N SER A 227 -11.96 -2.40 -21.18
CA SER A 227 -11.67 -1.03 -21.60
C SER A 227 -12.01 -0.83 -23.08
N ALA A 228 -12.31 0.41 -23.48
CA ALA A 228 -12.57 0.73 -24.89
C ALA A 228 -11.30 0.67 -25.74
N GLU A 229 -10.16 1.09 -25.18
CA GLU A 229 -8.84 0.99 -25.78
C GLU A 229 -7.88 0.12 -24.96
N SER A 230 -6.83 -0.38 -25.62
CA SER A 230 -5.71 -1.04 -24.96
C SER A 230 -4.77 0.00 -24.32
N PHE A 231 -3.99 -0.44 -23.33
CA PHE A 231 -3.01 0.38 -22.59
C PHE A 231 -3.66 1.39 -21.64
N CYS A 232 -2.90 2.40 -21.22
CA CYS A 232 -3.32 3.47 -20.33
C CYS A 232 -2.71 4.80 -20.81
N ASP A 233 -3.02 5.90 -20.11
CA ASP A 233 -2.51 7.23 -20.45
C ASP A 233 -1.01 7.36 -20.20
N GLU A 234 -0.30 7.95 -21.17
CA GLU A 234 1.09 8.38 -21.04
C GLU A 234 1.22 9.88 -21.40
N PRO A 235 0.85 10.80 -20.48
CA PRO A 235 0.79 12.23 -20.79
C PRO A 235 2.10 12.83 -21.32
N THR A 236 3.26 12.44 -20.76
CA THR A 236 4.57 12.91 -21.26
C THR A 236 4.98 12.37 -22.62
N HIS A 237 4.25 11.38 -23.14
CA HIS A 237 4.41 10.85 -24.50
C HIS A 237 3.24 11.25 -25.40
N GLU A 238 2.35 12.16 -24.95
CA GLU A 238 1.18 12.64 -25.68
C GLU A 238 0.24 11.51 -26.12
N LYS A 239 0.14 10.44 -25.32
CA LYS A 239 -0.80 9.34 -25.56
C LYS A 239 -1.90 9.36 -24.51
N PHE A 240 -3.13 9.48 -24.97
CA PHE A 240 -4.33 9.47 -24.14
C PHE A 240 -5.28 8.39 -24.68
N ARG A 241 -5.82 7.56 -23.79
CA ARG A 241 -6.56 6.33 -24.06
C ARG A 241 -7.85 6.30 -23.25
N ASN A 242 -8.96 6.05 -23.93
CA ASN A 242 -10.24 5.83 -23.27
C ASN A 242 -10.27 4.43 -22.63
N THR A 243 -10.04 4.39 -21.33
CA THR A 243 -9.83 3.17 -20.55
C THR A 243 -10.78 3.12 -19.37
N LEU A 244 -11.00 1.92 -18.83
CA LEU A 244 -12.08 1.70 -17.86
C LEU A 244 -11.85 2.45 -16.56
N LEU A 245 -10.62 2.40 -16.04
CA LEU A 245 -10.25 2.95 -14.74
C LEU A 245 -9.43 4.24 -14.87
N ASN A 246 -9.22 4.75 -16.09
CA ASN A 246 -8.50 6.01 -16.32
C ASN A 246 -7.13 6.06 -15.63
N CYS A 247 -6.40 4.94 -15.61
CA CYS A 247 -5.05 4.92 -15.04
C CYS A 247 -4.11 5.76 -15.90
N THR A 248 -3.21 6.50 -15.25
CA THR A 248 -2.31 7.43 -15.93
C THR A 248 -0.92 7.44 -15.33
N PHE A 249 0.09 7.38 -16.20
CA PHE A 249 1.45 7.72 -15.79
C PHE A 249 1.53 9.20 -15.43
N ASN A 250 2.65 9.61 -14.83
CA ASN A 250 2.88 11.01 -14.46
C ASN A 250 1.99 11.48 -13.31
N SER A 251 1.40 10.54 -12.56
CA SER A 251 0.62 10.83 -11.36
C SER A 251 1.47 11.64 -10.37
N MET A 252 0.86 12.71 -9.84
CA MET A 252 1.52 13.70 -8.96
C MET A 252 2.81 14.33 -9.53
N GLY A 253 2.99 14.31 -10.86
CA GLY A 253 4.18 14.84 -11.53
C GLY A 253 5.37 13.88 -11.59
N SER A 254 5.25 12.66 -11.08
CA SER A 254 6.33 11.65 -11.11
C SER A 254 6.29 10.83 -12.39
N TYR A 255 7.38 10.85 -13.18
CA TYR A 255 7.41 10.27 -14.53
C TYR A 255 6.99 8.80 -14.64
N ARG A 256 7.18 7.97 -13.60
CA ARG A 256 6.84 6.53 -13.64
C ARG A 256 5.73 6.15 -12.69
N TYR A 257 5.20 7.11 -11.94
CA TYR A 257 4.12 6.86 -11.01
C TYR A 257 2.83 6.71 -11.79
N LEU A 258 2.21 5.55 -11.61
CA LEU A 258 0.99 5.12 -12.25
C LEU A 258 -0.05 5.01 -11.14
N LEU A 259 -1.18 5.68 -11.32
CA LEU A 259 -2.31 5.71 -10.41
C LEU A 259 -3.59 6.02 -11.21
N THR A 260 -4.75 5.90 -10.57
CA THR A 260 -6.03 6.43 -11.05
C THR A 260 -6.60 7.44 -10.06
N GLU A 261 -7.21 8.50 -10.58
CA GLU A 261 -8.04 9.41 -9.77
C GLU A 261 -9.54 9.01 -9.82
N ASP A 262 -9.91 8.01 -10.63
CA ASP A 262 -11.28 7.51 -10.81
C ASP A 262 -11.66 6.46 -9.75
N ASN A 263 -11.60 6.90 -8.49
CA ASN A 263 -11.94 6.08 -7.34
C ASN A 263 -13.36 5.51 -7.43
N ARG A 264 -14.34 6.29 -7.91
CA ARG A 264 -15.73 5.83 -7.99
C ARG A 264 -15.86 4.60 -8.88
N THR A 265 -15.29 4.64 -10.09
CA THR A 265 -15.37 3.52 -11.05
C THR A 265 -14.57 2.30 -10.55
N MET A 266 -13.41 2.54 -9.92
CA MET A 266 -12.63 1.48 -9.28
C MET A 266 -13.44 0.74 -8.21
N GLN A 267 -14.05 1.47 -7.29
CA GLN A 267 -14.84 0.91 -6.19
C GLN A 267 -16.15 0.26 -6.67
N ASP A 268 -16.77 0.82 -7.73
CA ASP A 268 -17.92 0.23 -8.41
C ASP A 268 -17.58 -1.14 -9.01
N LEU A 269 -16.39 -1.29 -9.58
CA LEU A 269 -15.92 -2.55 -10.14
C LEU A 269 -15.52 -3.55 -9.06
N ALA A 270 -14.80 -3.09 -8.02
CA ALA A 270 -14.38 -3.93 -6.90
C ALA A 270 -15.56 -4.55 -6.14
N SER A 271 -16.71 -3.84 -6.06
CA SER A 271 -17.91 -4.34 -5.39
C SER A 271 -18.54 -5.60 -6.01
N ALA A 272 -18.01 -6.11 -7.13
CA ALA A 272 -18.41 -7.38 -7.72
C ALA A 272 -18.17 -8.58 -6.80
N VAL A 273 -17.22 -8.45 -5.85
CA VAL A 273 -16.76 -9.52 -4.95
C VAL A 273 -16.45 -8.97 -3.55
N PRO A 274 -16.43 -9.82 -2.50
CA PRO A 274 -15.77 -9.47 -1.24
C PRO A 274 -14.30 -9.10 -1.47
N HIS A 275 -13.80 -8.05 -0.82
CA HIS A 275 -12.41 -7.60 -0.98
C HIS A 275 -11.92 -6.74 0.20
N ASP A 276 -10.77 -7.10 0.76
CA ASP A 276 -10.01 -6.31 1.73
C ASP A 276 -8.89 -5.49 1.08
N ALA A 277 -8.45 -5.90 -0.12
CA ALA A 277 -7.39 -5.24 -0.87
C ALA A 277 -7.68 -5.21 -2.38
N ILE A 278 -7.42 -4.06 -3.00
CA ILE A 278 -7.64 -3.80 -4.43
C ILE A 278 -6.29 -3.70 -5.15
N ILE A 279 -6.17 -4.46 -6.23
CA ILE A 279 -5.03 -4.46 -7.14
C ILE A 279 -5.55 -4.16 -8.55
N ILE A 280 -4.95 -3.21 -9.27
CA ILE A 280 -5.27 -2.93 -10.67
C ILE A 280 -4.16 -3.47 -11.56
N MET A 281 -4.50 -4.43 -12.43
CA MET A 281 -3.60 -4.87 -13.49
C MET A 281 -3.74 -3.94 -14.68
N VAL A 282 -2.67 -3.24 -15.02
CA VAL A 282 -2.65 -2.31 -16.16
C VAL A 282 -1.94 -2.98 -17.32
N ASN A 283 -2.68 -3.21 -18.42
CA ASN A 283 -2.17 -3.84 -19.64
C ASN A 283 -1.15 -2.95 -20.36
N GLN A 284 0.10 -2.93 -19.89
CA GLN A 284 1.11 -1.96 -20.31
C GLN A 284 2.52 -2.55 -20.22
N GLN A 285 3.40 -2.13 -21.15
CA GLN A 285 4.80 -2.59 -21.25
C GLN A 285 5.77 -1.66 -20.52
N ARG A 286 5.45 -0.35 -20.49
CA ARG A 286 6.26 0.65 -19.78
C ARG A 286 6.29 0.35 -18.29
N TYR A 287 7.46 0.47 -17.66
CA TYR A 287 7.61 0.30 -16.22
C TYR A 287 6.81 1.36 -15.46
N GLY A 288 5.89 0.93 -14.60
CA GLY A 288 5.17 1.78 -13.65
C GLY A 288 4.35 0.96 -12.66
N GLY A 289 3.94 1.65 -11.60
CA GLY A 289 3.08 1.15 -10.55
C GLY A 289 3.02 2.17 -9.40
N GLY A 290 2.19 1.85 -8.43
CA GLY A 290 2.06 2.59 -7.18
C GLY A 290 1.18 1.86 -6.19
N GLY A 291 1.44 2.02 -4.90
CA GLY A 291 0.65 1.41 -3.83
C GLY A 291 0.43 2.36 -2.67
N ILE A 292 -0.84 2.53 -2.28
CA ILE A 292 -1.24 3.41 -1.17
C ILE A 292 -1.94 2.56 -0.10
N TYR A 293 -1.46 2.65 1.14
CA TYR A 293 -1.91 1.81 2.26
C TYR A 293 -3.42 1.83 2.47
N ASN A 294 -4.07 0.65 2.45
CA ASN A 294 -5.51 0.45 2.59
C ASN A 294 -6.37 1.27 1.61
N PHE A 295 -5.81 1.64 0.46
CA PHE A 295 -6.53 2.32 -0.62
C PHE A 295 -6.60 1.44 -1.86
N TYR A 296 -5.52 1.36 -2.64
CA TYR A 296 -5.32 0.36 -3.70
C TYR A 296 -3.84 0.32 -4.12
N MET A 297 -3.50 -0.61 -4.99
CA MET A 297 -2.26 -0.53 -5.78
C MET A 297 -2.51 -0.83 -7.25
N ASP A 298 -1.60 -0.40 -8.10
CA ASP A 298 -1.55 -0.77 -9.51
C ASP A 298 -0.13 -1.08 -9.97
N PHE A 299 -0.05 -1.80 -11.08
CA PHE A 299 1.22 -2.09 -11.73
C PHE A 299 1.00 -2.49 -13.19
N THR A 300 2.04 -2.32 -14.01
CA THR A 300 2.03 -2.72 -15.41
C THR A 300 2.37 -4.19 -15.61
N THR A 301 1.59 -4.94 -16.39
CA THR A 301 1.74 -6.41 -16.49
C THR A 301 2.79 -6.91 -17.47
N ASP A 302 3.20 -6.11 -18.46
CA ASP A 302 4.03 -6.59 -19.58
C ASP A 302 5.46 -6.04 -19.50
N ASN A 303 5.84 -5.54 -18.32
CA ASN A 303 7.20 -5.13 -18.04
C ASN A 303 8.03 -6.29 -17.43
N LEU A 304 9.32 -6.34 -17.76
CA LEU A 304 10.27 -7.34 -17.23
C LEU A 304 10.34 -7.35 -15.69
N TYR A 305 10.14 -6.19 -15.04
CA TYR A 305 10.20 -6.04 -13.59
C TYR A 305 8.81 -6.09 -12.92
N SER A 306 7.75 -6.40 -13.68
CA SER A 306 6.36 -6.33 -13.21
C SER A 306 6.08 -7.15 -11.96
N GLU A 307 6.65 -8.37 -11.85
CA GLU A 307 6.47 -9.22 -10.66
C GLU A 307 7.09 -8.60 -9.40
N ASN A 308 8.26 -7.97 -9.54
CA ASN A 308 8.91 -7.26 -8.44
C ASN A 308 8.13 -6.01 -8.03
N VAL A 309 7.68 -5.21 -9.02
CA VAL A 309 6.83 -4.03 -8.75
C VAL A 309 5.55 -4.47 -8.05
N PHE A 310 4.86 -5.48 -8.57
CA PHE A 310 3.65 -6.01 -7.98
C PHE A 310 3.83 -6.37 -6.49
N ILE A 311 4.84 -7.16 -6.14
CA ILE A 311 5.07 -7.55 -4.74
C ILE A 311 5.47 -6.36 -3.87
N HIS A 312 6.27 -5.43 -4.39
CA HIS A 312 6.69 -4.22 -3.69
C HIS A 312 5.51 -3.29 -3.37
N GLU A 313 4.74 -2.92 -4.38
CA GLU A 313 3.59 -2.04 -4.25
C GLU A 313 2.47 -2.68 -3.41
N PHE A 314 2.31 -4.01 -3.47
CA PHE A 314 1.40 -4.72 -2.57
C PHE A 314 1.88 -4.66 -1.11
N GLY A 315 3.19 -4.59 -0.85
CA GLY A 315 3.73 -4.32 0.48
C GLY A 315 3.25 -2.99 1.05
N HIS A 316 3.19 -1.94 0.22
CA HIS A 316 2.62 -0.65 0.61
C HIS A 316 1.11 -0.73 0.84
N SER A 317 0.35 -1.17 -0.17
CA SER A 317 -1.11 -1.09 -0.10
C SER A 317 -1.75 -2.04 0.90
N PHE A 318 -1.19 -3.26 1.06
CA PHE A 318 -1.74 -4.27 1.95
C PHE A 318 -1.24 -4.13 3.40
N ALA A 319 0.07 -3.95 3.58
CA ALA A 319 0.70 -4.03 4.90
C ALA A 319 1.14 -2.67 5.48
N GLY A 320 1.08 -1.61 4.68
CA GLY A 320 1.49 -0.26 5.09
C GLY A 320 2.97 -0.17 5.37
N LEU A 321 3.78 -0.90 4.60
CA LEU A 321 5.23 -0.85 4.67
C LEU A 321 5.73 0.44 4.03
N ALA A 322 6.78 1.03 4.57
CA ALA A 322 7.51 2.12 3.94
C ALA A 322 8.54 1.59 2.94
N ASP A 323 8.99 2.47 2.05
CA ASP A 323 10.20 2.24 1.28
C ASP A 323 11.44 2.21 2.18
N GLU A 324 12.25 1.17 2.01
CA GLU A 324 13.50 1.00 2.73
C GLU A 324 14.69 1.57 1.94
N TYR A 325 14.52 1.94 0.66
CA TYR A 325 15.56 2.64 -0.09
C TYR A 325 15.66 4.11 0.32
N TYR A 326 16.87 4.66 0.17
CA TYR A 326 17.19 6.02 0.61
C TYR A 326 17.80 6.89 -0.48
N ALA A 327 17.93 6.37 -1.69
CA ALA A 327 18.56 7.05 -2.81
C ALA A 327 17.70 6.87 -4.06
N SER A 328 16.63 7.66 -4.13
CA SER A 328 15.72 7.76 -5.26
C SER A 328 15.34 9.23 -5.50
N SER A 329 14.99 9.55 -6.75
CA SER A 329 14.25 10.78 -7.06
C SER A 329 12.77 10.53 -6.77
N THR A 330 12.24 11.11 -5.69
CA THR A 330 10.81 11.07 -5.35
C THR A 330 10.11 12.36 -5.82
N ALA A 331 8.78 12.37 -5.86
CA ALA A 331 7.98 13.59 -6.09
C ALA A 331 7.69 14.38 -4.80
N TYR A 332 8.20 13.89 -3.67
CA TYR A 332 7.87 14.39 -2.34
C TYR A 332 9.00 15.21 -1.76
N ASP A 333 8.66 16.39 -1.25
CA ASP A 333 9.58 17.21 -0.47
C ASP A 333 9.34 16.90 1.02
N GLU A 334 10.24 16.15 1.68
CA GLU A 334 10.21 15.90 3.14
C GLU A 334 9.03 15.03 3.65
N PHE A 335 8.94 13.78 3.19
CA PHE A 335 7.87 12.83 3.58
C PHE A 335 7.87 12.47 5.08
N TYR A 336 9.06 12.34 5.69
CA TYR A 336 9.22 12.05 7.12
C TYR A 336 9.79 13.26 7.86
N PRO A 337 9.02 13.93 8.74
CA PRO A 337 9.53 15.05 9.53
C PRO A 337 10.75 14.65 10.41
N PRO A 338 11.74 15.54 10.59
CA PRO A 338 12.82 15.32 11.56
C PRO A 338 12.28 15.20 12.99
N GLY A 339 12.89 14.32 13.80
CA GLY A 339 12.56 14.19 15.22
C GLY A 339 11.22 13.51 15.53
N VAL A 340 10.54 12.94 14.53
CA VAL A 340 9.25 12.25 14.69
C VAL A 340 9.39 10.82 14.21
N GLU A 341 9.00 9.86 15.05
CA GLU A 341 9.03 8.44 14.72
C GLU A 341 7.94 8.12 13.67
N PRO A 342 8.28 7.48 12.52
CA PRO A 342 7.30 7.13 11.49
C PRO A 342 6.26 6.16 12.04
N THR A 343 5.08 6.05 11.41
CA THR A 343 4.08 5.06 11.82
C THR A 343 4.34 3.69 11.18
N GLU A 344 5.02 3.67 10.04
CA GLU A 344 5.30 2.47 9.28
C GLU A 344 6.20 1.52 10.08
N PRO A 345 5.95 0.20 10.02
CA PRO A 345 6.57 -0.75 10.95
C PRO A 345 8.02 -1.10 10.59
N ASN A 346 8.44 -0.88 9.34
CA ASN A 346 9.72 -1.33 8.80
C ASN A 346 10.76 -0.21 8.64
N ILE A 347 10.53 0.98 9.19
CA ILE A 347 11.53 2.04 9.29
C ILE A 347 11.48 2.73 10.64
N THR A 348 12.59 3.31 11.08
CA THR A 348 12.66 4.05 12.34
C THR A 348 13.60 5.24 12.28
N ARG A 349 13.28 6.32 13.01
CA ARG A 349 14.23 7.42 13.28
C ARG A 349 15.23 7.07 14.38
N LEU A 350 15.00 5.96 15.09
CA LEU A 350 15.80 5.48 16.21
C LEU A 350 15.91 6.53 17.33
N LEU A 351 14.82 7.26 17.60
CA LEU A 351 14.79 8.29 18.66
C LEU A 351 14.97 7.68 20.05
N ASP A 352 14.57 6.41 20.21
CA ASP A 352 14.79 5.61 21.41
C ASP A 352 15.40 4.24 21.03
N PRO A 353 16.75 4.12 21.02
CA PRO A 353 17.42 2.87 20.69
C PRO A 353 17.07 1.71 21.63
N GLN A 354 16.63 1.98 22.86
CA GLN A 354 16.23 0.93 23.80
C GLN A 354 14.87 0.33 23.47
N ASN A 355 14.03 1.06 22.73
CA ASN A 355 12.67 0.68 22.36
C ASN A 355 12.49 0.65 20.84
N LEU A 356 13.47 0.06 20.13
CA LEU A 356 13.37 -0.22 18.70
C LEU A 356 12.06 -0.95 18.36
N LYS A 357 11.36 -0.51 17.30
CA LYS A 357 10.05 -1.05 16.87
C LYS A 357 10.01 -2.58 16.79
N TRP A 358 11.04 -3.18 16.20
CA TRP A 358 11.16 -4.63 16.01
C TRP A 358 12.16 -5.28 16.97
N LYS A 359 12.38 -4.69 18.15
CA LYS A 359 13.33 -5.20 19.17
C LYS A 359 13.16 -6.69 19.46
N LYS A 360 11.92 -7.21 19.44
CA LYS A 360 11.61 -8.63 19.69
C LYS A 360 12.23 -9.59 18.67
N LEU A 361 12.59 -9.10 17.48
CA LEU A 361 13.22 -9.88 16.42
C LEU A 361 14.76 -9.73 16.39
N VAL A 362 15.32 -8.82 17.19
CA VAL A 362 16.76 -8.56 17.21
C VAL A 362 17.46 -9.62 18.07
N GLU A 363 18.51 -10.23 17.53
CA GLU A 363 19.31 -11.20 18.28
C GLU A 363 20.09 -10.51 19.41
N PRO A 364 20.17 -11.11 20.62
CA PRO A 364 20.94 -10.55 21.72
C PRO A 364 22.39 -10.23 21.34
N GLY A 365 22.86 -9.03 21.69
CA GLY A 365 24.22 -8.58 21.37
C GLY A 365 24.39 -7.90 20.01
N THR A 366 23.33 -7.84 19.19
CA THR A 366 23.36 -7.05 17.95
C THR A 366 23.46 -5.55 18.28
N PRO A 367 24.48 -4.82 17.77
CA PRO A 367 24.61 -3.38 18.03
C PRO A 367 23.47 -2.59 17.37
N ILE A 368 23.01 -1.55 18.06
CA ILE A 368 21.97 -0.62 17.59
C ILE A 368 22.51 0.81 17.75
N PRO A 369 22.71 1.56 16.65
CA PRO A 369 22.53 1.16 15.25
C PRO A 369 23.50 0.05 14.82
N THR A 370 23.10 -0.74 13.83
CA THR A 370 23.86 -1.88 13.32
C THR A 370 24.80 -1.41 12.21
N PRO A 371 26.13 -1.54 12.38
CA PRO A 371 27.07 -1.13 11.36
C PRO A 371 26.98 -2.07 10.16
N TRP A 372 27.16 -1.52 8.97
CA TRP A 372 27.17 -2.27 7.73
C TRP A 372 28.06 -1.61 6.69
N ARG A 373 28.33 -2.30 5.59
CA ARG A 373 29.15 -1.83 4.44
C ARG A 373 28.51 -0.70 3.62
N LYS A 374 27.93 0.31 4.29
CA LYS A 374 27.22 1.43 3.67
C LYS A 374 28.09 2.21 2.70
N GLN A 375 29.32 2.55 3.08
CA GLN A 375 30.24 3.32 2.22
C GLN A 375 30.56 2.58 0.91
N GLU A 376 30.78 1.27 0.98
CA GLU A 376 31.03 0.41 -0.19
C GLU A 376 29.79 0.36 -1.10
N PHE A 377 28.60 0.22 -0.50
CA PHE A 377 27.32 0.24 -1.21
C PHE A 377 27.03 1.59 -1.88
N ASP A 378 27.19 2.70 -1.16
CA ASP A 378 26.95 4.05 -1.66
C ASP A 378 27.83 4.35 -2.88
N GLN A 379 29.12 4.01 -2.80
CA GLN A 379 30.06 4.20 -3.90
C GLN A 379 29.65 3.39 -5.14
N LEU A 380 29.28 2.12 -4.95
CA LEU A 380 28.79 1.26 -6.03
C LEU A 380 27.53 1.83 -6.69
N GLN A 381 26.60 2.36 -5.89
CA GLN A 381 25.38 2.98 -6.38
C GLN A 381 25.67 4.25 -7.19
N ILE A 382 26.55 5.12 -6.71
CA ILE A 382 26.97 6.33 -7.43
C ILE A 382 27.56 5.96 -8.80
N ASP A 383 28.45 4.98 -8.85
CA ASP A 383 29.10 4.55 -10.08
C ASP A 383 28.11 3.93 -11.08
N TYR A 384 27.15 3.15 -10.57
CA TYR A 384 26.07 2.59 -11.38
C TYR A 384 25.17 3.68 -11.96
N GLN A 385 24.70 4.64 -11.14
CA GLN A 385 23.80 5.69 -11.60
C GLN A 385 24.45 6.57 -12.67
N LYS A 386 25.74 6.91 -12.53
CA LYS A 386 26.50 7.64 -13.57
C LYS A 386 26.57 6.90 -14.90
N LYS A 387 26.70 5.57 -14.88
CA LYS A 387 26.69 4.74 -16.11
C LYS A 387 25.29 4.62 -16.69
N ARG A 388 24.30 4.38 -15.84
CA ARG A 388 22.90 4.25 -16.23
C ARG A 388 22.35 5.52 -16.85
N GLN A 389 22.67 6.69 -16.29
CA GLN A 389 22.22 7.98 -16.82
C GLN A 389 22.76 8.21 -18.25
N ARG A 390 24.03 7.90 -18.50
CA ARG A 390 24.63 7.99 -19.84
C ARG A 390 23.93 7.07 -20.83
N LEU A 391 23.73 5.80 -20.47
CA LEU A 391 23.01 4.84 -21.33
C LEU A 391 21.56 5.29 -21.61
N ASN A 392 20.86 5.80 -20.60
CA ASN A 392 19.51 6.31 -20.79
C ASN A 392 19.47 7.52 -21.74
N GLN A 393 20.45 8.42 -21.68
CA GLN A 393 20.57 9.55 -22.61
C GLN A 393 20.83 9.07 -24.04
N GLU A 394 21.74 8.11 -24.22
CA GLU A 394 22.01 7.50 -25.53
C GLU A 394 20.76 6.81 -26.10
N ILE A 395 20.04 6.02 -25.29
CA ILE A 395 18.80 5.36 -25.69
C ILE A 395 17.72 6.39 -26.06
N ALA A 396 17.59 7.46 -25.29
CA ALA A 396 16.62 8.53 -25.56
C ALA A 396 16.92 9.21 -26.91
N GLU A 397 18.20 9.51 -27.19
CA GLU A 397 18.60 10.13 -28.46
C GLU A 397 18.38 9.20 -29.66
N LEU A 398 18.68 7.89 -29.50
CA LEU A 398 18.41 6.89 -30.54
C LEU A 398 16.91 6.76 -30.84
N ASN A 399 16.06 6.79 -29.81
CA ASN A 399 14.61 6.80 -30.00
C ASN A 399 14.14 8.06 -30.73
N LYS A 400 14.69 9.23 -30.39
CA LYS A 400 14.33 10.52 -31.01
C LYS A 400 14.73 10.58 -32.49
N THR A 401 15.90 10.05 -32.83
CA THR A 401 16.44 10.04 -34.19
C THR A 401 15.88 8.93 -35.08
N LYS A 402 14.99 8.08 -34.55
CA LYS A 402 14.49 6.86 -35.23
C LYS A 402 15.65 6.01 -35.78
N ALA A 403 16.72 5.90 -34.98
CA ALA A 403 17.92 5.15 -35.34
C ALA A 403 17.62 3.66 -35.59
N ASP A 404 18.59 2.95 -36.16
CA ASP A 404 18.50 1.51 -36.45
C ASP A 404 17.99 0.72 -35.23
N SER A 405 16.91 -0.04 -35.45
CA SER A 405 16.28 -0.93 -34.48
C SER A 405 17.27 -1.90 -33.81
N ALA A 406 18.30 -2.35 -34.55
CA ALA A 406 19.33 -3.24 -34.01
C ALA A 406 20.23 -2.53 -33.00
N LEU A 407 20.62 -1.29 -33.28
CA LEU A 407 21.44 -0.46 -32.38
C LEU A 407 20.66 -0.11 -31.10
N LEU A 408 19.39 0.26 -31.23
CA LEU A 408 18.51 0.52 -30.09
C LEU A 408 18.35 -0.72 -29.20
N ALA A 409 18.15 -1.89 -29.80
CA ALA A 409 18.07 -3.16 -29.08
C ALA A 409 19.39 -3.48 -28.35
N ALA A 410 20.54 -3.26 -29.00
CA ALA A 410 21.85 -3.46 -28.39
C ALA A 410 22.07 -2.55 -27.18
N LYS A 411 21.68 -1.27 -27.26
CA LYS A 411 21.80 -0.32 -26.14
C LYS A 411 20.86 -0.64 -24.97
N LYS A 412 19.62 -1.08 -25.26
CA LYS A 412 18.73 -1.60 -24.21
C LYS A 412 19.32 -2.82 -23.51
N LYS A 413 19.89 -3.76 -24.28
CA LYS A 413 20.60 -4.93 -23.74
C LYS A 413 21.80 -4.51 -22.87
N GLU A 414 22.59 -3.53 -23.29
CA GLU A 414 23.71 -2.98 -22.50
C GLU A 414 23.23 -2.43 -21.15
N ALA A 415 22.11 -1.71 -21.13
CA ALA A 415 21.50 -1.20 -19.90
C ALA A 415 21.02 -2.34 -18.97
N ASP A 416 20.42 -3.39 -19.53
CA ASP A 416 20.00 -4.57 -18.78
C ASP A 416 21.18 -5.34 -18.19
N ASP A 417 22.25 -5.53 -18.97
CA ASP A 417 23.47 -6.21 -18.51
C ASP A 417 24.17 -5.39 -17.41
N LEU A 418 24.19 -4.06 -17.53
CA LEU A 418 24.69 -3.16 -16.50
C LEU A 418 23.89 -3.32 -15.19
N ALA A 419 22.55 -3.38 -15.27
CA ALA A 419 21.68 -3.57 -14.11
C ALA A 419 21.92 -4.93 -13.44
N LYS A 420 22.05 -6.01 -14.22
CA LYS A 420 22.38 -7.35 -13.71
C LYS A 420 23.74 -7.37 -13.01
N ALA A 421 24.76 -6.78 -13.62
CA ALA A 421 26.10 -6.71 -13.04
C ALA A 421 26.13 -5.89 -11.74
N PHE A 422 25.38 -4.79 -11.68
CA PHE A 422 25.20 -4.01 -10.46
C PHE A 422 24.53 -4.83 -9.35
N ASN A 423 23.39 -5.47 -9.65
CA ASN A 423 22.66 -6.29 -8.67
C ASN A 423 23.52 -7.42 -8.11
N LYS A 424 24.31 -8.08 -8.95
CA LYS A 424 25.25 -9.12 -8.50
C LYS A 424 26.29 -8.58 -7.51
N LYS A 425 26.88 -7.41 -7.78
CA LYS A 425 27.85 -6.80 -6.87
C LYS A 425 27.21 -6.37 -5.55
N VAL A 426 26.00 -5.82 -5.60
CA VAL A 426 25.24 -5.50 -4.39
C VAL A 426 24.99 -6.77 -3.57
N ASP A 427 24.57 -7.87 -4.21
CA ASP A 427 24.39 -9.16 -3.53
C ASP A 427 25.66 -9.61 -2.81
N GLU A 428 26.83 -9.48 -3.46
CA GLU A 428 28.12 -9.82 -2.86
C GLU A 428 28.47 -8.93 -1.65
N ILE A 429 28.21 -7.62 -1.72
CA ILE A 429 28.47 -6.69 -0.60
C ILE A 429 27.58 -7.04 0.59
N LEU A 430 26.27 -7.19 0.36
CA LEU A 430 25.31 -7.43 1.43
C LEU A 430 25.48 -8.83 2.04
N HIS A 431 25.79 -9.85 1.22
CA HIS A 431 26.00 -11.21 1.71
C HIS A 431 27.31 -11.37 2.50
N LYS A 432 28.37 -10.61 2.17
CA LYS A 432 29.65 -10.63 2.90
C LYS A 432 29.65 -9.72 4.13
N ASP A 433 28.55 -9.03 4.42
CA ASP A 433 28.40 -8.25 5.64
C ASP A 433 28.27 -9.17 6.86
N GLN A 434 28.85 -8.76 8.00
CA GLN A 434 28.80 -9.52 9.25
C GLN A 434 27.36 -9.73 9.74
N TYR A 435 26.45 -8.79 9.43
CA TYR A 435 25.05 -8.83 9.84
C TYR A 435 24.12 -9.24 8.70
N SER A 436 24.65 -9.87 7.65
CA SER A 436 23.85 -10.46 6.57
C SER A 436 22.79 -11.42 7.14
N GLY A 437 21.53 -11.22 6.73
CA GLY A 437 20.39 -12.02 7.20
C GLY A 437 19.96 -11.78 8.65
N LYS A 438 20.61 -10.87 9.38
CA LYS A 438 20.26 -10.51 10.77
C LYS A 438 19.31 -9.33 10.82
N VAL A 439 18.47 -9.30 11.85
CA VAL A 439 17.61 -8.16 12.16
C VAL A 439 18.37 -7.18 13.05
N GLY A 440 18.43 -5.92 12.64
CA GLY A 440 19.16 -4.84 13.30
C GLY A 440 18.53 -3.48 12.99
N ALA A 441 19.31 -2.40 13.10
CA ALA A 441 18.91 -1.07 12.67
C ALA A 441 19.97 -0.51 11.72
N PHE A 442 19.78 -0.72 10.41
CA PHE A 442 20.74 -0.37 9.37
C PHE A 442 20.44 1.02 8.81
N GLU A 443 21.40 1.93 8.90
CA GLU A 443 21.20 3.31 8.46
C GLU A 443 20.94 3.41 6.95
N GLY A 444 20.04 4.31 6.58
CA GLY A 444 19.54 4.53 5.23
C GLY A 444 18.19 3.84 5.04
N ALA A 445 17.10 4.62 5.06
CA ALA A 445 15.75 4.17 4.69
C ALA A 445 14.82 5.36 4.42
N GLY A 446 13.60 5.12 3.90
CA GLY A 446 12.56 6.15 3.78
C GLY A 446 13.03 7.41 3.04
N TYR A 447 13.78 7.23 1.95
CA TYR A 447 14.37 8.32 1.13
C TYR A 447 15.44 9.17 1.84
N LEU A 448 15.90 8.76 3.03
CA LEU A 448 16.89 9.48 3.83
C LEU A 448 18.13 8.62 4.04
N SER A 449 19.27 9.12 3.56
CA SER A 449 20.55 8.39 3.62
C SER A 449 21.14 8.30 5.03
N THR A 450 20.74 9.22 5.92
CA THR A 450 21.17 9.29 7.32
C THR A 450 20.00 9.58 8.25
N GLY A 451 20.11 9.15 9.50
CA GLY A 451 19.09 9.43 10.53
C GLY A 451 17.73 8.76 10.30
N MET A 452 17.70 7.71 9.46
CA MET A 452 16.58 6.79 9.27
C MET A 452 17.17 5.38 9.09
N TYR A 453 16.51 4.37 9.66
CA TYR A 453 17.03 3.01 9.72
C TYR A 453 16.00 1.99 9.26
N ARG A 454 16.46 0.93 8.59
CA ARG A 454 15.68 -0.23 8.16
C ARG A 454 16.08 -1.49 8.95
N PRO A 455 15.22 -2.52 9.00
CA PRO A 455 15.42 -3.68 9.86
C PRO A 455 16.45 -4.69 9.36
N MET A 456 16.69 -4.78 8.05
CA MET A 456 17.61 -5.74 7.46
C MET A 456 18.36 -5.14 6.27
N LEU A 457 19.48 -5.76 5.90
CA LEU A 457 20.30 -5.32 4.77
C LEU A 457 19.63 -5.51 3.42
N ASP A 458 18.71 -6.47 3.29
CA ASP A 458 18.03 -6.82 2.05
C ASP A 458 16.53 -7.03 2.28
N CYS A 459 15.72 -6.51 1.35
CA CYS A 459 14.26 -6.54 1.39
C CYS A 459 13.69 -6.17 0.01
N VAL A 460 12.49 -6.68 -0.31
CA VAL A 460 11.69 -6.17 -1.45
C VAL A 460 11.47 -4.65 -1.36
N MET A 461 11.26 -4.14 -0.14
CA MET A 461 11.05 -2.70 0.07
C MET A 461 12.33 -1.88 -0.09
N PHE A 462 13.50 -2.53 -0.18
CA PHE A 462 14.80 -1.85 -0.31
C PHE A 462 15.29 -1.81 -1.75
N ARG A 463 15.14 -2.87 -2.53
CA ARG A 463 15.67 -2.90 -3.90
C ARG A 463 14.97 -3.91 -4.80
N ASN A 464 15.09 -3.66 -6.09
CA ASN A 464 14.54 -4.50 -7.13
C ASN A 464 15.24 -5.87 -7.21
N GLY A 465 14.47 -6.88 -7.62
CA GLY A 465 14.93 -8.22 -7.93
C GLY A 465 14.16 -9.27 -7.15
N ASP A 466 14.51 -10.54 -7.32
CA ASP A 466 13.89 -11.59 -6.50
C ASP A 466 14.52 -11.59 -5.09
N LYS A 467 13.97 -10.73 -4.23
CA LYS A 467 14.38 -10.54 -2.83
C LYS A 467 13.25 -10.94 -1.90
N PRO A 468 13.50 -11.54 -0.73
CA PRO A 468 12.44 -11.80 0.23
C PRO A 468 11.96 -10.48 0.86
N PHE A 469 10.76 -10.48 1.45
CA PHE A 469 10.47 -9.48 2.48
C PHE A 469 11.44 -9.72 3.65
N CYS A 470 11.99 -8.66 4.24
CA CYS A 470 12.73 -8.78 5.48
C CYS A 470 11.83 -9.33 6.60
N GLN A 471 12.42 -9.86 7.68
CA GLN A 471 11.65 -10.53 8.74
C GLN A 471 10.59 -9.63 9.39
N VAL A 472 10.85 -8.32 9.50
CA VAL A 472 9.90 -7.33 10.03
C VAL A 472 8.74 -7.10 9.06
N CYS A 473 9.03 -6.91 7.77
CA CYS A 473 8.00 -6.79 6.73
C CYS A 473 7.14 -8.08 6.65
N ALA A 474 7.78 -9.25 6.69
CA ALA A 474 7.08 -10.53 6.70
C ALA A 474 6.26 -10.75 7.97
N GLN A 475 6.72 -10.28 9.14
CA GLN A 475 5.90 -10.28 10.35
C GLN A 475 4.67 -9.40 10.19
N ARG A 476 4.86 -8.17 9.72
CA ARG A 476 3.75 -7.24 9.51
C ARG A 476 2.68 -7.78 8.55
N ILE A 477 3.10 -8.37 7.43
CA ILE A 477 2.18 -8.96 6.46
C ILE A 477 1.39 -10.12 7.11
N ARG A 478 2.04 -10.96 7.94
CA ARG A 478 1.35 -12.03 8.67
C ARG A 478 0.29 -11.47 9.63
N GLU A 479 0.65 -10.46 10.40
CA GLU A 479 -0.28 -9.79 11.33
C GLU A 479 -1.51 -9.23 10.59
N VAL A 480 -1.34 -8.67 9.39
CA VAL A 480 -2.48 -8.19 8.57
C VAL A 480 -3.32 -9.35 8.04
N ILE A 481 -2.71 -10.43 7.54
CA ILE A 481 -3.46 -11.61 7.09
C ILE A 481 -4.27 -12.19 8.26
N GLU A 482 -3.67 -12.35 9.43
CA GLU A 482 -4.33 -12.88 10.63
C GLU A 482 -5.46 -11.96 11.11
N PHE A 483 -5.23 -10.64 11.10
CA PHE A 483 -6.27 -9.67 11.42
C PHE A 483 -7.50 -9.83 10.52
N LEU A 484 -7.29 -9.96 9.20
CA LEU A 484 -8.38 -10.09 8.22
C LEU A 484 -9.06 -11.48 8.24
N SER A 485 -8.30 -12.54 8.53
CA SER A 485 -8.71 -13.93 8.27
C SER A 485 -9.12 -14.76 9.49
N GLU A 486 -9.23 -14.13 10.67
CA GLU A 486 -9.52 -14.73 11.98
C GLU A 486 -8.45 -15.71 12.50
#